data_AF-A0A2H1W1W5-F1
#
_entry.id   AF-A0A2H1W1W5-F1
#
_cell.length_a   1.000
_cell.length_b   1.000
_cell.length_c   1.000
_cell.angle_alpha   90.00
_cell.angle_beta   90.00
_cell.angle_gamma   90.00
#
_symmetry.space_group_name_H-M   'P 1'
#
loop_
_entity.id
_entity.type
_entity.pdbx_description
1 polymer ?
#
loop_
_entity_poly.entity_id
_entity_poly.type
_entity_poly.pdbx_seq_one_letter_code
_entity_poly.pdbx_strand_id
1 'polypeptide(L)'
;MLLTKIVKFLILVATCEAMTMKQIRNTGKMMRKTCQPKNNVEDEKIDPIADGVFIDEKEVKCYMACIMKMANTIKNGKLNYDAAIKQADLLLPDDIKEPAKEAITACRKVADAHKDICDASFHITKCIYTQNPGIFYFP
;
A
#
# COMPACT_ATOMS: atom_id res chain seq x y z
N MET A 1 0.64 40.08 15.44
CA MET A 1 0.10 39.43 14.21
C MET A 1 1.06 38.40 13.60
N LEU A 2 2.37 38.64 13.53
CA LEU A 2 3.34 37.66 13.00
C LEU A 2 3.48 36.44 13.92
N LEU A 3 3.60 36.66 15.25
CA LEU A 3 3.66 35.59 16.26
C LEU A 3 2.44 34.66 16.20
N THR A 4 1.23 35.22 16.09
CA THR A 4 -0.02 34.44 16.00
C THR A 4 -0.11 33.61 14.71
N LYS A 5 0.51 34.07 13.61
CA LYS A 5 0.58 33.29 12.35
C LYS A 5 1.63 32.19 12.42
N ILE A 6 2.78 32.45 13.04
CA ILE A 6 3.85 31.45 13.28
C ILE A 6 3.37 30.37 14.24
N VAL A 7 2.67 30.75 15.33
CA VAL A 7 2.07 29.81 16.29
C VAL A 7 0.97 28.97 15.61
N LYS A 8 0.09 29.56 14.80
CA LYS A 8 -0.89 28.76 14.01
C LYS A 8 -0.23 27.81 13.01
N PHE A 9 0.88 28.22 12.38
CA PHE A 9 1.64 27.37 11.46
C PHE A 9 2.35 26.23 12.21
N LEU A 10 2.95 26.49 13.37
CA LEU A 10 3.58 25.48 14.24
C LEU A 10 2.57 24.49 14.82
N ILE A 11 1.37 24.96 15.19
CA ILE A 11 0.28 24.08 15.68
C ILE A 11 -0.22 23.16 14.56
N LEU A 12 -0.26 23.63 13.31
CA LEU A 12 -0.67 22.80 12.15
C LEU A 12 0.32 21.68 11.83
N VAL A 13 1.59 21.82 12.23
CA VAL A 13 2.65 20.83 12.00
C VAL A 13 2.71 19.80 13.14
N ALA A 14 2.07 20.07 14.28
CA ALA A 14 2.18 19.26 15.50
C ALA A 14 1.15 18.12 15.60
N THR A 15 0.15 18.06 14.72
CA THR A 15 -0.85 16.99 14.70
C THR A 15 -0.54 16.02 13.57
N CYS A 16 0.21 14.96 13.88
CA CYS A 16 0.36 13.80 13.00
C CYS A 16 -0.94 12.97 13.05
N GLU A 17 -2.02 13.51 12.48
CA GLU A 17 -3.26 12.77 12.34
C GLU A 17 -3.10 11.75 11.21
N ALA A 18 -3.47 10.49 11.48
CA ALA A 18 -3.55 9.46 10.46
C ALA A 18 -4.40 9.93 9.28
N MET A 19 -4.13 9.39 8.09
CA MET A 19 -4.86 9.83 6.91
C MET A 19 -6.30 9.34 6.94
N THR A 20 -7.22 10.18 6.45
CA THR A 20 -8.58 9.75 6.14
C THR A 20 -8.57 8.76 4.96
N MET A 21 -9.58 7.88 4.88
CA MET A 21 -9.75 6.99 3.73
C MET A 21 -9.84 7.72 2.39
N LYS A 22 -10.38 8.95 2.38
CA LYS A 22 -10.40 9.80 1.18
C LYS A 22 -8.98 10.19 0.73
N GLN A 23 -8.10 10.54 1.67
CA GLN A 23 -6.71 10.86 1.37
C GLN A 23 -5.95 9.62 0.91
N ILE A 24 -6.15 8.45 1.55
CA ILE A 24 -5.53 7.18 1.12
C ILE A 24 -5.91 6.85 -0.32
N ARG A 25 -7.19 6.93 -0.67
CA ARG A 25 -7.67 6.67 -2.03
C ARG A 25 -7.09 7.67 -3.04
N ASN A 26 -6.92 8.93 -2.66
CA ASN A 26 -6.29 9.93 -3.54
C ASN A 26 -4.81 9.64 -3.78
N THR A 27 -4.07 9.25 -2.73
CA THR A 27 -2.69 8.79 -2.86
C THR A 27 -2.59 7.55 -3.72
N GLY A 28 -3.49 6.58 -3.53
CA GLY A 28 -3.55 5.39 -4.39
C GLY A 28 -3.82 5.73 -5.85
N LYS A 29 -4.76 6.62 -6.16
CA LYS A 29 -4.98 7.12 -7.53
C LYS A 29 -3.70 7.71 -8.16
N MET A 30 -2.88 8.41 -7.37
CA MET A 30 -1.59 8.93 -7.85
C MET A 30 -0.59 7.79 -8.14
N MET A 31 -0.50 6.80 -7.26
CA MET A 31 0.36 5.63 -7.46
C MET A 31 -0.08 4.82 -8.68
N ARG A 32 -1.37 4.55 -8.84
CA ARG A 32 -1.95 3.87 -10.01
C ARG A 32 -1.59 4.59 -11.30
N LYS A 33 -1.82 5.91 -11.39
CA LYS A 33 -1.46 6.74 -12.56
C LYS A 33 0.01 6.65 -12.94
N THR A 34 0.90 6.34 -12.00
CA THR A 34 2.32 6.17 -12.25
C THR A 34 2.66 4.73 -12.66
N CYS A 35 2.11 3.75 -11.94
CA CYS A 35 2.49 2.35 -12.07
C CYS A 35 1.78 1.63 -13.20
N GLN A 36 0.55 1.99 -13.52
CA GLN A 36 -0.22 1.38 -14.60
C GLN A 36 0.47 1.55 -15.97
N PRO A 37 0.73 2.78 -16.47
CA PRO A 37 1.40 2.95 -17.77
C PRO A 37 2.82 2.41 -17.77
N LYS A 38 3.52 2.44 -16.63
CA LYS A 38 4.88 1.90 -16.51
C LYS A 38 4.96 0.39 -16.74
N ASN A 39 3.90 -0.34 -16.42
CA ASN A 39 3.83 -1.78 -16.61
C ASN A 39 2.97 -2.18 -17.83
N ASN A 40 2.42 -1.21 -18.56
CA ASN A 40 1.52 -1.45 -19.69
C ASN A 40 0.39 -2.44 -19.33
N VAL A 41 -0.25 -2.21 -18.18
CA VAL A 41 -1.35 -3.04 -17.68
C VAL A 41 -2.69 -2.33 -17.88
N GLU A 42 -3.66 -3.06 -18.42
CA GLU A 42 -5.01 -2.56 -18.68
C GLU A 42 -5.86 -2.54 -17.40
N ASP A 43 -6.84 -1.64 -17.33
CA ASP A 43 -7.71 -1.47 -16.16
C ASP A 43 -8.46 -2.78 -15.84
N GLU A 44 -8.91 -3.52 -16.86
CA GLU A 44 -9.66 -4.77 -16.71
C GLU A 44 -8.85 -5.86 -15.99
N LYS A 45 -7.51 -5.73 -15.96
CA LYS A 45 -6.63 -6.68 -15.28
C LYS A 45 -6.35 -6.32 -13.81
N ILE A 46 -6.56 -5.06 -13.41
CA ILE A 46 -6.22 -4.57 -12.06
C ILE A 46 -7.42 -4.09 -11.25
N ASP A 47 -8.52 -3.67 -11.89
CA ASP A 47 -9.78 -3.35 -11.20
C ASP A 47 -10.33 -4.52 -10.35
N PRO A 48 -10.29 -5.78 -10.84
CA PRO A 48 -10.80 -6.91 -10.07
C PRO A 48 -9.99 -7.25 -8.80
N ILE A 49 -8.81 -6.64 -8.58
CA ILE A 49 -8.01 -6.84 -7.36
C ILE A 49 -8.79 -6.43 -6.11
N ALA A 50 -9.60 -5.37 -6.20
CA ALA A 50 -10.45 -4.92 -5.09
C ALA A 50 -11.47 -5.99 -4.67
N ASP A 51 -11.88 -6.84 -5.62
CA ASP A 51 -12.86 -7.91 -5.41
C ASP A 51 -12.18 -9.28 -5.17
N GLY A 52 -10.85 -9.30 -4.99
CA GLY A 52 -10.11 -10.53 -4.70
C GLY A 52 -9.78 -11.38 -5.92
N VAL A 53 -9.93 -10.83 -7.12
CA VAL A 53 -9.58 -11.52 -8.37
C VAL A 53 -8.15 -11.12 -8.76
N PHE A 54 -7.23 -12.06 -8.62
CA PHE A 54 -5.81 -11.88 -8.87
C PHE A 54 -5.39 -12.58 -10.15
N ILE A 55 -5.23 -11.83 -11.24
CA ILE A 55 -4.78 -12.34 -12.54
C ILE A 55 -3.26 -12.58 -12.51
N ASP A 56 -2.84 -13.82 -12.75
CA ASP A 56 -1.46 -14.28 -12.67
C ASP A 56 -0.69 -13.97 -13.96
N GLU A 57 -0.51 -12.68 -14.23
CA GLU A 57 0.18 -12.16 -15.42
C GLU A 57 1.28 -11.17 -15.01
N LYS A 58 2.37 -11.15 -15.79
CA LYS A 58 3.60 -10.44 -15.42
C LYS A 58 3.36 -8.95 -15.16
N GLU A 59 2.58 -8.29 -16.01
CA GLU A 59 2.25 -6.88 -15.91
C GLU A 59 1.43 -6.54 -14.66
N VAL A 60 0.51 -7.43 -14.25
CA VAL A 60 -0.30 -7.29 -13.02
C VAL A 60 0.59 -7.44 -11.79
N LYS A 61 1.45 -8.46 -11.79
CA LYS A 61 2.42 -8.68 -10.71
C LYS A 61 3.38 -7.50 -10.55
N CYS A 62 3.92 -7.01 -11.65
CA CYS A 62 4.88 -5.90 -11.64
C CYS A 62 4.21 -4.55 -11.37
N TYR A 63 2.92 -4.41 -11.70
CA TYR A 63 2.09 -3.32 -11.21
C TYR A 63 2.06 -3.30 -9.67
N MET A 64 1.77 -4.44 -9.03
CA MET A 64 1.76 -4.52 -7.56
C MET A 64 3.12 -4.17 -6.95
N ALA A 65 4.21 -4.70 -7.52
CA ALA A 65 5.57 -4.36 -7.07
C ALA A 65 5.89 -2.86 -7.24
N CYS A 66 5.42 -2.24 -8.32
CA CYS A 66 5.59 -0.81 -8.54
C CYS A 66 4.87 0.02 -7.45
N ILE A 67 3.62 -0.32 -7.13
CA ILE A 67 2.85 0.33 -6.06
C ILE A 67 3.58 0.18 -4.72
N MET A 68 4.02 -1.03 -4.38
CA MET A 68 4.76 -1.31 -3.15
C MET A 68 6.08 -0.55 -3.06
N LYS A 69 6.77 -0.37 -4.20
CA LYS A 69 7.98 0.48 -4.28
C LYS A 69 7.66 1.94 -4.02
N MET A 70 6.58 2.48 -4.61
CA MET A 70 6.15 3.86 -4.35
C MET A 70 5.71 4.07 -2.90
N ALA A 71 5.09 3.06 -2.29
CA ALA A 71 4.75 3.05 -0.87
C ALA A 71 5.97 2.88 0.06
N ASN A 72 7.19 2.78 -0.48
CA ASN A 72 8.44 2.56 0.28
C ASN A 72 8.43 1.28 1.14
N THR A 73 7.72 0.24 0.69
CA THR A 73 7.66 -1.08 1.35
C THR A 73 8.62 -2.10 0.75
N ILE A 74 9.32 -1.74 -0.35
CA ILE A 74 10.42 -2.50 -0.93
C ILE A 74 11.74 -1.80 -0.61
N LYS A 75 12.69 -2.51 -0.01
CA LYS A 75 14.06 -2.05 0.27
C LYS A 75 15.07 -3.04 -0.29
N ASN A 76 16.11 -2.55 -0.95
CA ASN A 76 17.17 -3.38 -1.53
C ASN A 76 16.64 -4.53 -2.42
N GLY A 77 15.58 -4.24 -3.19
CA GLY A 77 14.95 -5.22 -4.08
C GLY A 77 14.10 -6.30 -3.38
N LYS A 78 13.86 -6.19 -2.08
CA LYS A 78 13.03 -7.13 -1.29
C LYS A 78 11.91 -6.41 -0.57
N LEU A 79 10.79 -7.08 -0.38
CA LEU A 79 9.73 -6.62 0.51
C LEU A 79 10.26 -6.52 1.94
N ASN A 80 9.92 -5.43 2.62
CA ASN A 80 10.42 -5.14 3.96
C ASN A 80 9.24 -5.02 4.94
N TYR A 81 9.08 -6.04 5.77
CA TYR A 81 8.01 -6.12 6.77
C TYR A 81 7.97 -4.90 7.69
N ASP A 82 9.10 -4.50 8.26
CA ASP A 82 9.15 -3.35 9.18
C ASP A 82 8.75 -2.04 8.49
N ALA A 83 9.10 -1.86 7.21
CA ALA A 83 8.66 -0.72 6.43
C ALA A 83 7.16 -0.78 6.16
N ALA A 84 6.60 -1.95 5.86
CA ALA A 84 5.15 -2.12 5.68
C ALA A 84 4.36 -1.79 6.96
N ILE A 85 4.81 -2.30 8.12
CA ILE A 85 4.21 -1.97 9.43
C ILE A 85 4.32 -0.47 9.70
N LYS A 86 5.50 0.13 9.47
CA LYS A 86 5.68 1.57 9.64
C LYS A 86 4.75 2.39 8.74
N GLN A 87 4.56 2.00 7.48
CA GLN A 87 3.62 2.67 6.59
C GLN A 87 2.18 2.51 7.06
N ALA A 88 1.81 1.34 7.59
CA ALA A 88 0.49 1.12 8.17
C ALA A 88 0.26 2.05 9.38
N ASP A 89 1.23 2.18 10.28
CA ASP A 89 1.15 3.08 11.45
C ASP A 89 1.03 4.55 11.04
N LEU A 90 1.75 4.98 10.00
CA LEU A 90 1.76 6.38 9.55
C LEU A 90 0.51 6.76 8.75
N LEU A 91 0.01 5.85 7.90
CA LEU A 91 -0.97 6.20 6.88
C LEU A 91 -2.39 5.75 7.22
N LEU A 92 -2.57 4.59 7.86
CA LEU A 92 -3.90 4.02 8.01
C LEU A 92 -4.68 4.69 9.16
N PRO A 93 -5.98 4.95 8.98
CA PRO A 93 -6.84 5.40 10.05
C PRO A 93 -7.01 4.31 11.12
N ASP A 94 -7.29 4.74 12.36
CA ASP A 94 -7.22 3.89 13.55
C ASP A 94 -8.21 2.71 13.52
N ASP A 95 -9.32 2.83 12.80
CA ASP A 95 -10.35 1.80 12.66
C ASP A 95 -9.91 0.59 11.82
N ILE A 96 -8.98 0.77 10.88
CA ILE A 96 -8.47 -0.32 10.03
C ILE A 96 -6.98 -0.64 10.27
N LYS A 97 -6.27 0.20 11.01
CA LYS A 97 -4.81 0.11 11.21
C LYS A 97 -4.38 -1.22 11.82
N GLU A 98 -4.92 -1.59 12.98
CA GLU A 98 -4.51 -2.83 13.65
C GLU A 98 -4.90 -4.09 12.86
N PRO A 99 -6.14 -4.21 12.34
CA PRO A 99 -6.49 -5.37 11.51
C PRO A 99 -5.63 -5.47 10.22
N ALA A 100 -5.23 -4.34 9.62
CA ALA A 100 -4.31 -4.34 8.48
C ALA A 100 -2.89 -4.82 8.89
N LYS A 101 -2.39 -4.40 10.05
CA LYS A 101 -1.09 -4.85 10.58
C LYS A 101 -1.10 -6.35 10.91
N GLU A 102 -2.20 -6.86 11.44
CA GLU A 102 -2.39 -8.30 11.65
C GLU A 102 -2.32 -9.08 10.34
N ALA A 103 -3.02 -8.61 9.29
CA ALA A 103 -2.95 -9.22 7.96
C ALA A 103 -1.53 -9.20 7.36
N ILE A 104 -0.82 -8.06 7.44
CA ILE A 104 0.58 -7.94 7.01
C ILE A 104 1.47 -8.93 7.78
N THR A 105 1.26 -9.05 9.09
CA THR A 105 2.04 -9.94 9.97
C THR A 105 1.81 -11.41 9.64
N ALA A 106 0.55 -11.81 9.41
CA ALA A 106 0.21 -13.17 9.00
C ALA A 106 0.87 -13.57 7.67
N CYS A 107 1.04 -12.61 6.75
CA CYS A 107 1.60 -12.83 5.42
C CYS A 107 3.11 -12.61 5.31
N ARG A 108 3.81 -12.25 6.40
CA ARG A 108 5.20 -11.76 6.36
C ARG A 108 6.23 -12.71 5.71
N LYS A 109 5.96 -14.01 5.69
CA LYS A 109 6.86 -15.04 5.12
C LYS A 109 6.49 -15.45 3.69
N VAL A 110 5.35 -15.00 3.15
CA VAL A 110 4.87 -15.41 1.82
C VAL A 110 5.88 -15.02 0.74
N ALA A 111 6.43 -13.81 0.84
CA ALA A 111 7.41 -13.30 -0.11
C ALA A 111 8.70 -14.13 -0.18
N ASP A 112 9.07 -14.85 0.89
CA ASP A 112 10.35 -15.58 0.97
C ASP A 112 10.43 -16.77 -0.01
N ALA A 113 9.27 -17.28 -0.46
CA ALA A 113 9.18 -18.35 -1.45
C ALA A 113 9.43 -17.88 -2.89
N HIS A 114 9.50 -16.57 -3.13
CA HIS A 114 9.53 -15.99 -4.47
C HIS A 114 10.80 -15.14 -4.67
N LYS A 115 11.61 -15.51 -5.67
CA LYS A 115 12.86 -14.79 -5.98
C LYS A 115 12.62 -13.50 -6.76
N ASP A 116 11.63 -13.52 -7.67
CA ASP A 116 11.23 -12.35 -8.43
C ASP A 116 10.37 -11.42 -7.57
N ILE A 117 10.65 -10.12 -7.63
CA ILE A 117 9.95 -9.14 -6.79
C ILE A 117 8.50 -8.94 -7.22
N CYS A 118 8.18 -9.09 -8.51
CA CYS A 118 6.80 -9.01 -8.99
C CYS A 118 6.00 -10.21 -8.47
N ASP A 119 6.55 -11.42 -8.56
CA ASP A 119 5.93 -12.62 -7.98
C ASP A 119 5.73 -12.47 -6.47
N ALA A 120 6.76 -12.05 -5.73
CA ALA A 120 6.69 -11.85 -4.29
C ALA A 120 5.59 -10.83 -3.90
N SER A 121 5.53 -9.70 -4.62
CA SER A 121 4.50 -8.67 -4.44
C SER A 121 3.10 -9.18 -4.75
N PHE A 122 2.93 -10.02 -5.77
CA PHE A 122 1.65 -10.62 -6.09
C PHE A 122 1.15 -11.56 -4.99
N HIS A 123 1.98 -12.51 -4.58
CA HIS A 123 1.57 -13.51 -3.58
C HIS A 123 1.33 -12.89 -2.21
N ILE A 124 2.14 -11.91 -1.79
CA ILE A 124 1.89 -11.23 -0.50
C ILE A 124 0.62 -10.39 -0.55
N THR A 125 0.32 -9.69 -1.66
CA THR A 125 -0.92 -8.90 -1.81
C THR A 125 -2.14 -9.80 -1.73
N LYS A 126 -2.11 -10.93 -2.46
CA LYS A 126 -3.16 -11.94 -2.43
C LYS A 126 -3.37 -12.50 -1.02
N CYS A 127 -2.28 -12.80 -0.29
CA CYS A 127 -2.37 -13.23 1.10
C CYS A 127 -3.02 -12.17 2.00
N ILE A 128 -2.63 -10.90 1.89
CA ILE A 128 -3.17 -9.83 2.72
C ILE A 128 -4.68 -9.67 2.47
N TYR A 129 -5.11 -9.74 1.21
CA TYR A 129 -6.53 -9.77 0.86
C TYR A 129 -7.26 -10.93 1.56
N THR A 130 -6.72 -12.16 1.51
CA THR A 130 -7.40 -13.32 2.11
C THR A 130 -7.47 -13.28 3.63
N GLN A 131 -6.56 -12.56 4.30
CA GLN A 131 -6.63 -12.37 5.76
C GLN A 131 -7.81 -11.48 6.17
N ASN A 132 -8.07 -10.40 5.42
CA ASN A 132 -9.18 -9.49 5.74
C ASN A 132 -9.69 -8.73 4.49
N PRO A 133 -10.58 -9.33 3.69
CA PRO A 133 -11.13 -8.69 2.50
C PRO A 133 -11.91 -7.41 2.79
N GLY A 134 -12.55 -7.31 3.96
CA GLY A 134 -13.50 -6.23 4.29
C GLY A 134 -12.85 -4.85 4.45
N ILE A 135 -11.56 -4.81 4.77
CA ILE A 135 -10.78 -3.55 4.90
C ILE A 135 -9.71 -3.40 3.83
N PHE A 136 -9.60 -4.38 2.93
CA PHE A 136 -8.54 -4.40 1.93
C PHE A 136 -8.69 -3.24 0.95
N TYR A 137 -7.57 -2.60 0.65
CA TYR A 137 -7.47 -1.60 -0.39
C TYR A 137 -6.15 -1.77 -1.13
N PHE A 138 -6.23 -1.83 -2.45
CA PHE A 138 -5.08 -1.73 -3.33
C PHE A 138 -5.35 -0.66 -4.40
N PRO A 139 -4.40 0.24 -4.67
CA PRO A 139 -4.50 1.23 -5.74
C PRO A 139 -4.81 0.65 -7.12
#